data_AF-A0AAJ2IV52-F1
#
_entry.id   AF-A0AAJ2IV52-F1
#
_cell.length_a   1.000
_cell.length_b   1.000
_cell.length_c   1.000
_cell.angle_alpha   90.00
_cell.angle_beta   90.00
_cell.angle_gamma   90.00
#
_symmetry.space_group_name_H-M   'P 1'
#
loop_
_entity.id
_entity.type
_entity.pdbx_description
1 polymer ?
#
loop_
_entity_poly.entity_id
_entity_poly.type
_entity_poly.pdbx_seq_one_letter_code
_entity_poly.pdbx_strand_id
1 'polypeptide(L)'
;MNNMDIIGRILNENNLVLKDSDEVRLILGISPFPDKSIRTKMAKSYPFEVASFITSSFEEKIQLFCVMNLFFGLENTKKLIEEFKKSNITGQDFALYLEKKFKVYLGNADEEEELKKFIKLYPNAKVLCCGQEAYKAVKKLEEFKGQIFKMTYPGGKNTNDQAIVKEWLLFSHCNSSQIIQIFRLI
;
A
#
# COMPACT_ATOMS: atom_id res chain seq x y z
N MET A 1 23.48 7.50 8.40
CA MET A 1 22.76 6.85 7.28
C MET A 1 21.31 7.28 7.39
N ASN A 2 20.67 7.76 6.32
CA ASN A 2 19.27 8.17 6.41
C ASN A 2 18.34 6.93 6.49
N ASN A 3 17.10 7.08 6.93
CA ASN A 3 16.16 5.94 7.08
C ASN A 3 15.90 5.19 5.77
N MET A 4 15.97 5.86 4.62
CA MET A 4 15.81 5.25 3.30
C MET A 4 16.94 4.25 2.99
N ASP A 5 18.17 4.63 3.29
CA ASP A 5 19.36 3.79 3.08
C ASP A 5 19.35 2.60 4.04
N ILE A 6 18.88 2.80 5.28
CA ILE A 6 18.69 1.72 6.27
C ILE A 6 17.67 0.71 5.76
N ILE A 7 16.50 1.15 5.28
CA ILE A 7 15.46 0.26 4.74
C ILE A 7 16.00 -0.51 3.53
N GLY A 8 16.67 0.17 2.59
CA GLY A 8 17.27 -0.46 1.42
C GLY A 8 18.30 -1.53 1.79
N ARG A 9 19.17 -1.25 2.76
CA ARG A 9 20.14 -2.22 3.29
C ARG A 9 19.45 -3.44 3.89
N ILE A 10 18.45 -3.25 4.75
CA ILE A 10 17.72 -4.36 5.39
C ILE A 10 17.05 -5.24 4.34
N LEU A 11 16.41 -4.66 3.31
CA LEU A 11 15.79 -5.43 2.24
C LEU A 11 16.84 -6.24 1.45
N ASN A 12 17.97 -5.64 1.10
CA ASN A 12 19.05 -6.31 0.39
C ASN A 12 19.68 -7.46 1.20
N GLU A 13 19.95 -7.25 2.49
CA GLU A 13 20.49 -8.28 3.40
C GLU A 13 19.53 -9.47 3.57
N ASN A 14 18.24 -9.25 3.33
CA ASN A 14 17.22 -10.29 3.36
C ASN A 14 16.91 -10.89 1.98
N ASN A 15 17.67 -10.55 0.93
CA ASN A 15 17.44 -10.97 -0.46
C ASN A 15 16.03 -10.59 -0.98
N LEU A 16 15.49 -9.47 -0.51
CA LEU A 16 14.18 -8.98 -0.92
C LEU A 16 14.36 -7.86 -1.95
N VAL A 17 13.97 -8.15 -3.19
CA VAL A 17 14.03 -7.20 -4.30
C VAL A 17 12.60 -6.88 -4.75
N LEU A 18 12.20 -5.62 -4.58
CA LEU A 18 11.05 -5.08 -5.29
C LEU A 18 11.51 -4.66 -6.68
N LYS A 19 10.79 -5.11 -7.71
CA LYS A 19 11.12 -4.73 -9.09
C LYS A 19 10.82 -3.25 -9.29
N ASP A 20 11.76 -2.56 -9.92
CA ASP A 20 11.53 -1.19 -10.40
C ASP A 20 10.34 -1.18 -11.36
N SER A 21 9.46 -0.21 -11.17
CA SER A 21 8.31 0.02 -12.03
C SER A 21 8.08 1.52 -12.12
N ASP A 22 7.87 2.00 -13.34
CA ASP A 22 7.47 3.38 -13.57
C ASP A 22 5.99 3.64 -13.29
N GLU A 23 5.24 2.58 -13.02
CA GLU A 23 3.81 2.61 -12.79
C GLU A 23 3.46 3.13 -11.39
N VAL A 24 2.61 4.16 -11.36
CA VAL A 24 2.10 4.74 -10.11
C VAL A 24 1.03 3.84 -9.52
N ARG A 25 1.20 3.48 -8.26
CA ARG A 25 0.34 2.55 -7.53
C ARG A 25 -0.15 3.19 -6.24
N LEU A 26 -1.43 3.04 -5.94
CA LEU A 26 -2.07 3.52 -4.72
C LEU A 26 -2.71 2.32 -4.00
N ILE A 27 -2.38 2.13 -2.73
CA ILE A 27 -3.11 1.24 -1.82
C ILE A 27 -3.99 2.14 -0.95
N LEU A 28 -5.30 1.98 -1.09
CA LEU A 28 -6.31 2.83 -0.45
C LEU A 28 -7.10 2.03 0.57
N GLY A 29 -7.17 2.52 1.80
CA GLY A 29 -8.02 1.97 2.85
C GLY A 29 -8.74 3.07 3.61
N ILE A 30 -9.36 2.70 4.73
CA ILE A 30 -9.88 3.65 5.71
C ILE A 30 -9.06 3.52 6.99
N SER A 31 -8.58 4.65 7.49
CA SER A 31 -7.90 4.68 8.78
C SER A 31 -8.91 4.33 9.88
N PRO A 32 -8.65 3.31 10.73
CA PRO A 32 -9.55 2.96 11.82
C PRO A 32 -9.46 3.95 13.00
N PHE A 33 -8.58 4.95 12.94
CA PHE A 33 -8.31 5.84 14.05
C PHE A 33 -9.05 7.18 13.89
N PRO A 34 -9.88 7.58 14.88
CA PRO A 34 -10.61 8.84 14.85
C PRO A 34 -9.68 10.06 15.02
N ASP A 35 -8.62 9.94 15.83
CA ASP A 35 -7.60 10.99 16.01
C ASP A 35 -6.48 10.87 14.97
N LYS A 36 -6.84 11.20 13.73
CA LYS A 36 -6.00 11.15 12.53
C LYS A 36 -4.73 12.05 12.59
N SER A 37 -4.65 12.95 13.57
CA SER A 37 -3.71 14.08 13.59
C SER A 37 -2.32 13.82 14.18
N ILE A 38 -2.13 12.74 14.97
CA ILE A 38 -0.86 12.52 15.72
C ILE A 38 -0.10 11.27 15.27
N ARG A 39 -0.78 10.21 14.81
CA ARG A 39 -0.15 8.88 14.63
C ARG A 39 0.13 8.48 13.17
N THR A 40 -0.51 9.14 12.22
CA THR A 40 -0.50 8.78 10.79
C THR A 40 -0.13 9.94 9.87
N LYS A 41 0.31 11.06 10.46
CA LYS A 41 0.56 12.31 9.74
C LYS A 41 1.78 12.17 8.84
N MET A 42 1.57 12.27 7.54
CA MET A 42 2.63 12.18 6.55
C MET A 42 3.41 13.50 6.44
N ALA A 43 4.59 13.44 5.80
CA ALA A 43 5.35 14.63 5.51
C ALA A 43 4.55 15.57 4.58
N LYS A 44 4.72 16.89 4.70
CA LYS A 44 3.96 17.88 3.91
C LYS A 44 4.03 17.69 2.38
N SER A 45 5.06 17.01 1.89
CA SER A 45 5.26 16.72 0.47
C SER A 45 4.51 15.46 -0.02
N TYR A 46 3.99 14.65 0.90
CA TYR A 46 3.28 13.42 0.58
C TYR A 46 1.82 13.74 0.18
N PRO A 47 1.24 13.05 -0.82
CA PRO A 47 -0.05 13.44 -1.39
C PRO A 47 -1.28 13.19 -0.50
N PHE A 48 -1.11 12.57 0.66
CA PHE A 48 -2.17 12.34 1.64
C PHE A 48 -1.70 12.83 3.00
N GLU A 49 -2.54 13.48 3.79
CA GLU A 49 -2.15 13.84 5.16
C GLU A 49 -2.10 12.59 6.05
N VAL A 50 -2.92 11.58 5.73
CA VAL A 50 -3.09 10.34 6.49
C VAL A 50 -2.94 9.11 5.60
N ALA A 51 -2.03 8.21 5.96
CA ALA A 51 -1.97 6.89 5.33
C ALA A 51 -2.75 5.86 6.18
N SER A 52 -3.80 5.24 5.61
CA SER A 52 -4.75 4.37 6.34
C SER A 52 -4.18 3.09 6.94
N PHE A 53 -2.90 2.78 6.68
CA PHE A 53 -2.22 1.55 7.10
C PHE A 53 -1.00 1.80 7.99
N ILE A 54 -0.70 3.06 8.32
CA ILE A 54 0.44 3.42 9.16
C ILE A 54 -0.02 3.49 10.62
N THR A 55 0.81 2.99 11.54
CA THR A 55 0.59 3.07 12.99
C THR A 55 1.83 3.66 13.68
N SER A 56 1.66 4.17 14.90
CA SER A 56 2.74 4.74 15.72
C SER A 56 3.83 3.74 16.09
N SER A 57 3.48 2.45 16.19
CA SER A 57 4.44 1.37 16.36
C SER A 57 4.00 0.15 15.55
N PHE A 58 4.97 -0.69 15.15
CA PHE A 58 4.70 -1.98 14.51
C PHE A 58 3.92 -2.95 15.42
N GLU A 59 3.76 -2.63 16.71
CA GLU A 59 3.04 -3.43 17.71
C GLU A 59 1.53 -3.14 17.69
N GLU A 60 1.11 -2.02 17.11
CA GLU A 60 -0.25 -1.49 17.25
C GLU A 60 -1.26 -1.89 16.16
N LYS A 61 -0.97 -2.91 15.31
CA LYS A 61 -1.91 -3.82 14.59
C LYS A 61 -1.50 -4.20 13.15
N ILE A 62 -2.16 -5.27 12.72
CA ILE A 62 -2.25 -5.99 11.44
C ILE A 62 -2.12 -5.17 10.14
N GLN A 63 -2.37 -3.85 10.11
CA GLN A 63 -2.51 -3.09 8.86
C GLN A 63 -1.20 -2.91 8.07
N LEU A 64 -0.15 -2.39 8.70
CA LEU A 64 1.15 -2.22 8.05
C LEU A 64 1.77 -3.58 7.74
N PHE A 65 1.59 -4.53 8.66
CA PHE A 65 1.91 -5.92 8.44
C PHE A 65 1.23 -6.46 7.19
N CYS A 66 -0.05 -6.16 6.97
CA CYS A 66 -0.75 -6.61 5.78
C CYS A 66 -0.18 -5.98 4.51
N VAL A 67 0.11 -4.68 4.51
CA VAL A 67 0.79 -4.05 3.37
C VAL A 67 2.13 -4.71 3.10
N MET A 68 2.97 -4.91 4.11
CA MET A 68 4.27 -5.57 3.96
C MET A 68 4.14 -7.05 3.52
N ASN A 69 3.16 -7.76 4.05
CA ASN A 69 2.85 -9.16 3.71
C ASN A 69 2.46 -9.32 2.25
N LEU A 70 1.75 -8.34 1.71
CA LEU A 70 1.45 -8.32 0.28
C LEU A 70 2.77 -8.30 -0.54
N PHE A 71 3.74 -7.46 -0.16
CA PHE A 71 5.00 -7.34 -0.89
C PHE A 71 5.99 -8.50 -0.68
N PHE A 72 6.13 -8.97 0.56
CA PHE A 72 7.25 -9.83 0.95
C PHE A 72 6.83 -11.23 1.39
N GLY A 73 5.52 -11.46 1.60
CA GLY A 73 5.01 -12.69 2.19
C GLY A 73 5.20 -12.75 3.71
N LEU A 74 4.57 -13.76 4.33
CA LEU A 74 4.32 -13.81 5.77
C LEU A 74 5.60 -13.85 6.60
N GLU A 75 6.48 -14.79 6.26
CA GLU A 75 7.71 -15.05 7.02
C GLU A 75 8.70 -13.89 6.91
N ASN A 76 8.88 -13.34 5.70
CA ASN A 76 9.73 -12.17 5.50
C ASN A 76 9.17 -10.92 6.18
N THR A 77 7.84 -10.76 6.21
CA THR A 77 7.22 -9.60 6.87
C THR A 77 7.48 -9.59 8.37
N LYS A 78 7.33 -10.74 9.04
CA LYS A 78 7.66 -10.85 10.47
C LYS A 78 9.11 -10.45 10.73
N LYS A 79 10.05 -11.00 9.95
CA LYS A 79 11.48 -10.72 10.06
C LYS A 79 11.79 -9.24 9.81
N LEU A 80 11.24 -8.65 8.75
CA LEU A 80 11.45 -7.24 8.42
C LEU A 80 10.94 -6.30 9.50
N ILE A 81 9.79 -6.60 10.10
CA ILE A 81 9.24 -5.80 11.20
C ILE A 81 10.20 -5.81 12.40
N GLU A 82 10.77 -6.96 12.74
CA GLU A 82 11.77 -7.04 13.83
C GLU A 82 13.02 -6.21 13.50
N GLU A 83 13.54 -6.30 12.28
CA GLU A 83 14.70 -5.52 11.84
C GLU A 83 14.43 -4.00 11.80
N PHE A 84 13.24 -3.61 11.35
CA PHE A 84 12.80 -2.22 11.36
C PHE A 84 12.65 -1.68 12.78
N LYS A 85 12.10 -2.47 13.70
CA LYS A 85 12.04 -2.11 15.13
C LYS A 85 13.43 -1.89 15.72
N LYS A 86 14.37 -2.83 15.52
CA LYS A 86 15.76 -2.70 16.01
C LYS A 86 16.45 -1.44 15.46
N SER A 87 16.06 -1.03 14.25
CA SER A 87 16.63 0.11 13.55
C SER A 87 15.86 1.42 13.74
N ASN A 88 14.85 1.46 14.63
CA ASN A 88 13.96 2.61 14.86
C ASN A 88 13.29 3.15 13.58
N ILE A 89 13.03 2.28 12.60
CA ILE A 89 12.28 2.61 11.39
C ILE A 89 10.80 2.66 11.75
N THR A 90 10.09 3.66 11.24
CA THR A 90 8.64 3.81 11.43
C THR A 90 7.86 3.36 10.20
N GLY A 91 6.54 3.19 10.34
CA GLY A 91 5.67 2.96 9.18
C GLY A 91 5.65 4.13 8.19
N GLN A 92 5.83 5.36 8.67
CA GLN A 92 5.98 6.55 7.83
C GLN A 92 7.25 6.48 6.98
N ASP A 93 8.38 6.08 7.57
CA ASP A 93 9.64 5.89 6.84
C ASP A 93 9.47 4.85 5.73
N PHE A 94 8.79 3.73 6.03
CA PHE A 94 8.53 2.70 5.05
C PHE A 94 7.61 3.16 3.91
N ALA A 95 6.57 3.94 4.20
CA ALA A 95 5.69 4.51 3.18
C ALA A 95 6.42 5.52 2.28
N LEU A 96 7.25 6.39 2.85
CA LEU A 96 8.12 7.29 2.08
C LEU A 96 9.15 6.53 1.24
N TYR A 97 9.60 5.38 1.74
CA TYR A 97 10.47 4.48 0.99
C TYR A 97 9.78 3.88 -0.24
N LEU A 98 8.57 3.36 -0.05
CA LEU A 98 7.72 2.83 -1.12
C LEU A 98 7.41 3.88 -2.21
N GLU A 99 7.10 5.11 -1.80
CA GLU A 99 6.89 6.23 -2.71
C GLU A 99 8.14 6.49 -3.56
N LYS A 100 9.26 6.80 -2.89
CA LYS A 100 10.46 7.30 -3.57
C LYS A 100 11.14 6.25 -4.44
N LYS A 101 11.04 4.98 -4.08
CA LYS A 101 11.71 3.88 -4.80
C LYS A 101 10.81 3.17 -5.79
N PHE A 102 9.51 3.07 -5.51
CA PHE A 102 8.60 2.19 -6.28
C PHE A 102 7.32 2.86 -6.77
N LYS A 103 7.17 4.18 -6.54
CA LYS A 103 5.95 4.96 -6.85
C LYS A 103 4.69 4.32 -6.25
N VAL A 104 4.83 3.70 -5.08
CA VAL A 104 3.74 3.10 -4.32
C VAL A 104 3.33 4.05 -3.20
N TYR A 105 2.07 4.45 -3.23
CA TYR A 105 1.46 5.35 -2.25
C TYR A 105 0.47 4.58 -1.38
N LEU A 106 0.46 4.89 -0.09
CA LEU A 106 -0.58 4.52 0.85
C LEU A 106 -1.46 5.76 1.10
N GLY A 107 -2.77 5.65 0.86
CA GLY A 107 -3.72 6.76 1.03
C GLY A 107 -4.92 6.38 1.90
N ASN A 108 -5.70 7.38 2.29
CA ASN A 108 -6.93 7.21 3.09
C ASN A 108 -8.15 7.69 2.31
N ALA A 109 -9.16 6.82 2.18
CA ALA A 109 -10.38 7.10 1.43
C ALA A 109 -11.24 8.22 2.06
N ASP A 110 -11.05 8.52 3.35
CA ASP A 110 -11.72 9.64 4.01
C ASP A 110 -11.17 11.01 3.59
N GLU A 111 -10.00 11.07 2.95
CA GLU A 111 -9.41 12.30 2.42
C GLU A 111 -9.85 12.52 0.97
N GLU A 112 -11.15 12.76 0.76
CA GLU A 112 -11.76 12.81 -0.58
C GLU A 112 -11.07 13.82 -1.52
N GLU A 113 -10.69 14.99 -1.01
CA GLU A 113 -10.03 16.03 -1.81
C GLU A 113 -8.60 15.65 -2.20
N GLU A 114 -7.84 15.01 -1.30
CA GLU A 114 -6.50 14.52 -1.62
C GLU A 114 -6.56 13.34 -2.60
N LEU A 115 -7.54 12.45 -2.45
CA LEU A 115 -7.78 11.38 -3.41
C LEU A 115 -8.11 11.95 -4.80
N LYS A 116 -8.98 12.97 -4.90
CA LYS A 116 -9.27 13.64 -6.18
C LYS A 116 -8.02 14.26 -6.80
N LYS A 117 -7.21 14.99 -6.02
CA LYS A 117 -5.95 15.58 -6.49
C LYS A 117 -4.97 14.51 -6.97
N PHE A 118 -4.80 13.43 -6.21
CA PHE A 118 -3.92 12.32 -6.56
C PHE A 118 -4.34 11.70 -7.90
N ILE A 119 -5.62 11.40 -8.06
CA ILE A 119 -6.15 10.78 -9.27
C ILE A 119 -6.05 11.71 -10.48
N LYS A 120 -6.22 13.02 -10.29
CA LYS A 120 -6.01 14.01 -11.35
C LYS A 120 -4.55 14.09 -11.80
N LEU A 121 -3.61 13.97 -10.86
CA LEU A 121 -2.17 13.96 -11.14
C LEU A 121 -1.72 12.64 -11.80
N TYR A 122 -2.34 11.53 -11.39
CA TYR A 122 -2.01 10.18 -11.86
C TYR A 122 -3.26 9.46 -12.42
N PRO A 123 -3.79 9.92 -13.57
CA PRO A 123 -5.07 9.42 -14.10
C PRO A 123 -5.03 7.94 -14.51
N ASN A 124 -3.83 7.38 -14.71
CA ASN A 124 -3.59 5.99 -15.11
C ASN A 124 -3.05 5.12 -13.96
N ALA A 125 -3.12 5.59 -12.70
CA ALA A 125 -2.62 4.82 -11.56
C ALA A 125 -3.33 3.46 -11.43
N LYS A 126 -2.67 2.49 -10.80
CA LYS A 126 -3.34 1.31 -10.25
C LYS A 126 -3.78 1.62 -8.83
N VAL A 127 -5.04 1.35 -8.50
CA VAL A 127 -5.58 1.56 -7.16
C VAL A 127 -6.05 0.24 -6.58
N LEU A 128 -5.41 -0.21 -5.50
CA LEU A 128 -5.86 -1.35 -4.70
C LEU A 128 -6.73 -0.85 -3.55
N CYS A 129 -8.03 -1.10 -3.65
CA CYS A 129 -9.02 -0.72 -2.65
C CYS A 129 -9.17 -1.82 -1.59
N CYS A 130 -8.70 -1.56 -0.38
CA CYS A 130 -8.82 -2.45 0.77
C CYS A 130 -10.15 -2.19 1.50
N GLY A 131 -11.17 -2.99 1.18
CA GLY A 131 -12.50 -2.89 1.75
C GLY A 131 -13.50 -2.13 0.86
N GLN A 132 -14.79 -2.27 1.21
CA GLN A 132 -15.89 -1.78 0.39
C GLN A 132 -15.93 -0.24 0.29
N GLU A 133 -15.61 0.46 1.38
CA GLU A 133 -15.71 1.91 1.42
C GLU A 133 -14.60 2.58 0.59
N ALA A 134 -13.37 2.08 0.64
CA ALA A 134 -12.30 2.52 -0.26
C ALA A 134 -12.67 2.31 -1.73
N TYR A 135 -13.30 1.18 -2.05
CA TYR A 135 -13.78 0.90 -3.42
C TYR A 135 -14.86 1.89 -3.86
N LYS A 136 -15.84 2.18 -3.00
CA LYS A 136 -16.88 3.18 -3.29
C LYS A 136 -16.29 4.58 -3.50
N ALA A 137 -15.29 4.98 -2.72
CA ALA A 137 -14.64 6.29 -2.86
C ALA A 137 -14.04 6.48 -4.25
N VAL A 138 -13.29 5.48 -4.74
CA VAL A 138 -12.68 5.55 -6.08
C VAL A 138 -13.72 5.45 -7.19
N LYS A 139 -14.76 4.61 -7.03
CA LYS A 139 -15.82 4.45 -8.04
C LYS A 139 -16.68 5.70 -8.26
N LYS A 140 -16.74 6.61 -7.29
CA LYS A 140 -17.41 7.91 -7.44
C LYS A 140 -16.61 8.91 -8.28
N LEU A 141 -15.35 8.61 -8.59
CA LEU A 141 -14.49 9.47 -9.39
C LEU A 141 -14.70 9.14 -10.89
N GLU A 142 -15.69 9.79 -11.50
CA GLU A 142 -16.07 9.54 -12.90
C GLU A 142 -14.92 9.73 -13.90
N GLU A 143 -13.93 10.57 -13.57
CA GLU A 143 -12.79 10.87 -14.42
C GLU A 143 -11.63 9.87 -14.33
N PHE A 144 -11.70 8.87 -13.43
CA PHE A 144 -10.58 7.95 -13.22
C PHE A 144 -10.48 6.90 -14.34
N LYS A 145 -9.36 6.93 -15.08
CA LYS A 145 -9.08 6.02 -16.22
C LYS A 145 -8.15 4.86 -15.88
N GLY A 146 -7.62 4.85 -14.66
CA GLY A 146 -6.70 3.83 -14.19
C GLY A 146 -7.39 2.52 -13.84
N GLN A 147 -6.62 1.60 -13.28
CA GLN A 147 -7.12 0.27 -12.92
C GLN A 147 -7.54 0.25 -11.45
N ILE A 148 -8.71 -0.31 -11.16
CA ILE A 148 -9.22 -0.48 -9.80
C ILE A 148 -9.21 -1.97 -9.47
N PHE A 149 -8.47 -2.33 -8.43
CA PHE A 149 -8.44 -3.66 -7.85
C PHE A 149 -9.17 -3.63 -6.51
N LYS A 150 -9.90 -4.69 -6.19
CA LYS A 150 -10.67 -4.76 -4.94
C LYS A 150 -10.16 -5.90 -4.09
N MET A 151 -9.84 -5.59 -2.84
CA MET A 151 -9.41 -6.60 -1.87
C MET A 151 -10.28 -6.51 -0.62
N THR A 152 -10.61 -7.66 -0.03
CA THR A 152 -11.18 -7.69 1.32
C THR A 152 -10.18 -7.09 2.30
N TYR A 153 -10.67 -6.34 3.29
CA TYR A 153 -9.79 -5.73 4.27
C TYR A 153 -8.94 -6.82 4.96
N PRO A 154 -7.59 -6.72 4.90
CA PRO A 154 -6.72 -7.80 5.37
C PRO A 154 -6.83 -8.11 6.88
N GLY A 155 -7.35 -7.19 7.68
CA GLY A 155 -7.66 -7.42 9.11
C GLY A 155 -9.07 -7.93 9.40
N GLY A 156 -9.85 -8.27 8.37
CA GLY A 156 -11.19 -8.85 8.51
C GLY A 156 -11.15 -10.34 8.84
N LYS A 157 -12.18 -10.86 9.53
CA LYS A 157 -12.25 -12.26 9.99
C LYS A 157 -12.40 -13.32 8.86
N ASN A 158 -12.57 -12.89 7.61
CA ASN A 158 -12.83 -13.79 6.47
C ASN A 158 -11.75 -13.61 5.39
N THR A 159 -10.63 -14.33 5.50
CA THR A 159 -9.47 -14.24 4.58
C THR A 159 -9.36 -15.40 3.58
N ASN A 160 -10.43 -16.16 3.35
CA ASN A 160 -10.36 -17.41 2.57
C ASN A 160 -10.54 -17.29 1.04
N ASP A 161 -10.50 -16.09 0.46
CA ASP A 161 -10.81 -15.94 -0.97
C ASP A 161 -9.55 -15.87 -1.83
N GLN A 162 -9.36 -16.87 -2.71
CA GLN A 162 -8.39 -16.87 -3.81
C GLN A 162 -8.46 -15.58 -4.66
N ALA A 163 -9.61 -14.91 -4.69
CA ALA A 163 -9.81 -13.61 -5.32
C ALA A 163 -8.92 -12.50 -4.73
N ILE A 164 -8.66 -12.50 -3.42
CA ILE A 164 -7.79 -11.52 -2.74
C ILE A 164 -6.36 -11.64 -3.27
N VAL A 165 -5.86 -12.87 -3.37
CA VAL A 165 -4.51 -13.16 -3.88
C VAL A 165 -4.41 -12.78 -5.37
N LYS A 166 -5.42 -13.07 -6.16
CA LYS A 166 -5.47 -12.71 -7.59
C LYS A 166 -5.42 -11.20 -7.80
N GLU A 167 -6.26 -10.44 -7.10
CA GLU A 167 -6.31 -8.97 -7.20
C GLU A 167 -4.99 -8.33 -6.78
N TRP A 168 -4.35 -8.86 -5.73
CA TRP A 168 -3.01 -8.43 -5.32
C TRP A 168 -1.93 -8.73 -6.38
N LEU A 169 -1.90 -9.94 -6.93
CA LEU A 169 -0.92 -10.32 -7.96
C LEU A 169 -1.05 -9.44 -9.20
N LEU A 170 -2.28 -9.12 -9.61
CA LEU A 170 -2.55 -8.21 -10.72
C LEU A 170 -2.08 -6.78 -10.43
N PHE A 171 -2.32 -6.29 -9.22
CA PHE A 171 -1.83 -4.98 -8.78
C PHE A 171 -0.29 -4.89 -8.78
N SER A 172 0.39 -5.98 -8.37
CA SER A 172 1.84 -6.02 -8.19
C SER A 172 2.64 -6.20 -9.48
N HIS A 173 1.99 -6.62 -10.56
CA HIS A 173 2.68 -6.90 -11.81
C HIS A 173 2.57 -5.73 -12.80
N CYS A 174 3.72 -5.35 -13.37
CA CYS A 174 3.89 -4.23 -14.31
C CYS A 174 3.04 -4.36 -15.59
N ASN A 175 2.51 -5.55 -15.89
CA ASN A 175 1.69 -5.85 -17.07
C ASN A 175 0.39 -6.59 -16.68
N SER A 176 -0.37 -5.98 -15.77
CA SER A 176 -1.66 -6.51 -15.27
C SER A 176 -2.60 -6.97 -16.39
N SER A 177 -2.68 -6.24 -17.51
CA SER A 177 -3.50 -6.59 -18.68
C SER A 177 -3.10 -7.92 -19.33
N GLN A 178 -1.80 -8.22 -19.41
CA GLN A 178 -1.28 -9.45 -19.98
C GLN A 178 -1.46 -10.63 -19.02
N ILE A 179 -1.39 -10.37 -17.71
CA ILE A 179 -1.58 -11.39 -16.68
C ILE A 179 -3.06 -11.68 -16.40
N ILE A 180 -3.95 -10.70 -16.62
CA ILE A 180 -5.40 -10.92 -16.68
C ILE A 180 -5.74 -11.95 -17.76
N GLN A 181 -5.05 -11.93 -18.91
CA GLN A 181 -5.27 -12.95 -19.95
C GLN A 181 -4.80 -14.34 -19.49
N ILE A 182 -3.66 -14.44 -18.80
CA ILE A 182 -3.14 -15.71 -18.26
C ILE A 182 -4.09 -16.28 -17.20
N PHE A 183 -4.59 -15.47 -16.26
CA PHE A 183 -5.56 -15.91 -15.24
C PHE A 183 -6.99 -16.14 -15.77
N ARG A 184 -7.26 -15.87 -17.05
CA ARG A 184 -8.52 -16.24 -17.72
C ARG A 184 -8.41 -17.55 -18.50
N LEU A 185 -7.19 -18.03 -18.74
CA LEU A 185 -6.89 -19.27 -19.46
C LEU A 185 -6.71 -20.48 -18.53
N ILE A 186 -6.64 -20.24 -17.22
CA ILE A 186 -6.68 -21.24 -16.14
C ILE A 186 -8.06 -21.17 -15.50
#